data_AF-A0A8E2ER50-F1
#
_entry.id   AF-A0A8E2ER50-F1
#
_cell.length_a   1.000
_cell.length_b   1.000
_cell.length_c   1.000
_cell.angle_alpha   90.00
_cell.angle_beta   90.00
_cell.angle_gamma   90.00
#
_symmetry.space_group_name_H-M   'P 1'
#
loop_
_entity.id
_entity.type
_entity.pdbx_description
1 polymer ?
#
loop_
_entity_poly.entity_id
_entity_poly.type
_entity_poly.pdbx_seq_one_letter_code
_entity_poly.pdbx_strand_id
1 'polypeptide(L)'
;MGVDKKILKEGNGVDLPRNGDTVAMEYTGFLFDNTKAGNDYKGAKFDSSVGRGDFVTKIGVGQVIKGWDEGIVGTTTRPGMSLGEKATLTISPDYGYGAR
;
A
#
# COMPACT_ATOMS: atom_id res chain seq x y z
N MET A 1 -0.01 -15.83 1.93
CA MET A 1 0.86 -14.70 1.56
C MET A 1 0.08 -13.81 0.61
N GLY A 2 0.22 -12.49 0.72
CA GLY A 2 -0.64 -11.48 0.12
C GLY A 2 -0.33 -10.08 0.68
N VAL A 3 -1.33 -9.19 0.71
CA VAL A 3 -1.23 -7.85 1.31
C VAL A 3 -2.21 -7.66 2.45
N ASP A 4 -1.70 -7.45 3.66
CA ASP A 4 -2.51 -7.09 4.84
C ASP A 4 -2.54 -5.58 5.03
N LYS A 5 -3.73 -5.02 5.24
CA LYS A 5 -3.94 -3.58 5.44
C LYS A 5 -4.30 -3.29 6.91
N LYS A 6 -3.53 -2.41 7.55
CA LYS A 6 -3.84 -1.84 8.86
C LYS A 6 -4.13 -0.34 8.70
N ILE A 7 -5.38 0.06 8.91
CA ILE A 7 -5.80 1.46 8.81
C ILE A 7 -5.23 2.23 10.01
N LEU A 8 -4.59 3.38 9.72
CA LEU A 8 -4.07 4.33 10.71
C LEU A 8 -4.96 5.58 10.81
N LYS A 9 -5.58 5.96 9.69
CA LYS A 9 -6.58 7.03 9.60
C LYS A 9 -7.58 6.65 8.53
N GLU A 10 -8.85 6.66 8.88
CA GLU A 10 -9.95 6.43 7.94
C GLU A 10 -9.96 7.50 6.85
N GLY A 11 -10.28 7.07 5.62
CA GLY A 11 -10.61 7.98 4.53
C GLY A 11 -12.08 8.37 4.56
N ASN A 12 -12.59 8.85 3.44
CA ASN A 12 -13.98 9.28 3.35
C ASN A 12 -15.00 8.14 3.19
N GLY A 13 -14.55 6.90 2.96
CA GLY A 13 -15.41 5.73 2.80
C GLY A 13 -16.36 5.75 1.58
N VAL A 14 -16.28 6.77 0.73
CA VAL A 14 -17.19 6.99 -0.41
C VAL A 14 -16.44 6.85 -1.73
N ASP A 15 -15.27 7.49 -1.82
CA ASP A 15 -14.46 7.48 -3.03
C ASP A 15 -13.44 6.34 -2.93
N LEU A 16 -13.78 5.21 -3.56
CA LEU A 16 -12.89 4.05 -3.68
C LEU A 16 -12.32 3.98 -5.11
N PRO A 17 -11.00 3.79 -5.26
CA PRO A 17 -10.38 3.65 -6.57
C PRO A 17 -10.78 2.32 -7.21
N ARG A 18 -10.92 2.34 -8.54
CA ARG A 18 -11.25 1.17 -9.37
C ARG A 18 -10.08 0.81 -10.26
N ASN A 19 -10.12 -0.39 -10.84
CA ASN A 19 -9.11 -0.82 -11.81
C ASN A 19 -9.05 0.17 -12.99
N GLY A 20 -7.86 0.70 -13.26
CA GLY A 20 -7.59 1.67 -14.31
C GLY A 20 -7.62 3.13 -13.86
N ASP A 21 -8.10 3.42 -12.65
CA ASP A 21 -8.10 4.77 -12.10
C ASP A 21 -6.66 5.24 -11.86
N THR A 22 -6.48 6.56 -11.96
CA THR A 22 -5.22 7.21 -11.61
C THR A 22 -5.32 7.69 -10.17
N VAL A 23 -4.41 7.22 -9.32
CA VAL A 23 -4.33 7.57 -7.91
C VAL A 23 -3.07 8.39 -7.65
N ALA A 24 -3.17 9.37 -6.77
CA ALA A 24 -2.06 10.14 -6.24
C ALA A 24 -1.90 9.77 -4.76
N MET A 25 -0.68 9.41 -4.35
CA MET A 25 -0.43 9.03 -2.95
C MET A 25 0.95 9.42 -2.45
N GLU A 26 1.02 9.65 -1.14
CA GLU A 26 2.26 9.68 -0.40
C GLU A 26 2.52 8.33 0.27
N TYR A 27 3.76 7.83 0.19
CA TYR A 27 4.15 6.58 0.84
C TYR A 27 5.53 6.68 1.47
N THR A 28 5.81 5.75 2.39
CA THR A 28 7.15 5.46 2.88
C THR A 28 7.32 3.95 2.94
N GLY A 29 8.30 3.44 2.20
CA GLY A 29 8.64 2.03 2.12
C GLY A 29 9.69 1.65 3.17
N PHE A 30 9.41 0.60 3.93
CA PHE A 30 10.32 0.00 4.91
C PHE A 30 10.50 -1.48 4.62
N LEU A 31 11.69 -2.01 4.87
CA LEU A 31 11.93 -3.45 4.90
C LEU A 31 11.22 -4.05 6.12
N PHE A 32 10.60 -5.20 5.95
CA PHE A 32 9.98 -5.92 7.06
C PHE A 32 11.05 -6.50 7.99
N ASP A 33 10.90 -6.27 9.29
CA ASP A 33 11.82 -6.73 10.33
C ASP A 33 11.04 -7.36 11.49
N ASN A 34 11.19 -8.68 11.65
CA ASN A 34 10.49 -9.47 12.67
C ASN A 34 10.91 -9.09 14.10
N THR A 35 12.05 -8.44 14.28
CA THR A 35 12.53 -7.99 15.60
C THR A 35 11.88 -6.69 16.05
N LYS A 36 11.22 -5.96 15.14
CA LYS A 36 10.64 -4.62 15.39
C LYS A 36 9.13 -4.65 15.57
N ALA A 37 8.60 -5.62 16.31
CA ALA A 37 7.17 -5.74 16.59
C ALA A 37 6.57 -4.45 17.20
N GLY A 38 7.33 -3.73 18.04
CA GLY A 38 6.90 -2.45 18.63
C GLY A 38 6.80 -1.27 17.65
N ASN A 39 7.25 -1.42 16.40
CA ASN A 39 7.23 -0.40 15.35
C ASN A 39 6.52 -0.91 14.08
N ASP A 40 5.45 -1.69 14.23
CA ASP A 40 4.72 -2.32 13.11
C ASP A 40 5.63 -3.13 12.16
N TYR A 41 6.70 -3.75 12.69
CA TYR A 41 7.69 -4.50 11.90
C TYR A 41 8.43 -3.66 10.84
N LYS A 42 8.42 -2.33 10.97
CA LYS A 42 9.11 -1.41 10.06
C LYS A 42 10.60 -1.34 10.39
N GLY A 43 11.40 -2.01 9.56
CA GLY A 43 12.86 -2.04 9.54
C GLY A 43 13.49 -0.81 8.91
N ALA A 44 14.48 -1.02 8.06
CA ALA A 44 15.16 0.06 7.34
C ALA A 44 14.23 0.69 6.29
N LYS A 45 14.17 2.03 6.24
CA LYS A 45 13.50 2.75 5.15
C LYS A 45 14.30 2.57 3.87
N PHE A 46 13.64 2.17 2.78
CA PHE A 46 14.27 2.06 1.46
C PHE A 46 13.78 3.15 0.49
N ASP A 47 12.57 3.68 0.67
CA ASP A 47 12.01 4.70 -0.22
C ASP A 47 10.91 5.54 0.46
N SER A 48 10.59 6.72 -0.08
CA SER A 48 9.52 7.60 0.42
C SER A 48 9.19 8.75 -0.51
N SER A 49 7.93 8.91 -0.90
CA SER A 49 7.50 10.09 -1.67
C SER A 49 7.20 11.31 -0.81
N VAL A 50 7.06 11.15 0.51
CA VAL A 50 6.78 12.26 1.44
C VAL A 50 7.85 13.35 1.31
N GLY A 51 7.41 14.57 0.98
CA GLY A 51 8.28 15.73 0.76
C GLY A 51 8.93 15.82 -0.64
N ARG A 52 8.78 14.80 -1.50
CA ARG A 52 9.17 14.85 -2.92
C ARG A 52 8.02 15.15 -3.87
N GLY A 53 6.79 15.08 -3.36
CA GLY A 53 5.55 15.24 -4.12
C GLY A 53 4.80 13.92 -4.27
N ASP A 54 3.54 14.00 -4.70
CA ASP A 54 2.68 12.84 -4.81
C ASP A 54 3.19 11.85 -5.86
N PHE A 55 3.19 10.57 -5.50
CA PHE A 55 3.40 9.50 -6.46
C PHE A 55 2.09 9.22 -7.19
N VAL A 56 2.10 9.42 -8.52
CA VAL A 56 0.92 9.25 -9.38
C VAL A 56 1.08 8.01 -10.24
N THR A 57 0.13 7.10 -10.17
CA THR A 57 0.13 5.86 -10.97
C THR A 57 -1.28 5.43 -11.32
N LYS A 58 -1.44 4.61 -12.36
CA LYS A 58 -2.67 3.83 -12.54
C LYS A 58 -2.65 2.61 -11.62
N ILE A 59 -3.79 2.29 -11.04
CA ILE A 59 -3.94 1.20 -10.08
C ILE A 59 -4.84 0.08 -10.63
N GLY A 60 -4.61 -1.15 -10.19
CA GLY A 60 -5.39 -2.33 -10.58
C GLY A 60 -5.15 -2.81 -12.02
N VAL A 61 -3.99 -2.45 -12.57
CA VAL A 61 -3.62 -2.75 -13.97
C VAL A 61 -2.23 -3.38 -14.11
N GLY A 62 -1.59 -3.76 -12.99
CA GLY A 62 -0.27 -4.41 -12.98
C GLY A 62 0.90 -3.48 -13.28
N GLN A 63 0.74 -2.17 -13.10
CA GLN A 63 1.83 -1.18 -13.26
C GLN A 63 2.68 -1.01 -12.00
N VAL A 64 2.14 -1.41 -10.84
CA VAL A 64 2.83 -1.43 -9.55
C VAL A 64 2.84 -2.84 -8.98
N ILE A 65 3.54 -3.03 -7.87
CA ILE A 65 3.57 -4.33 -7.16
C ILE A 65 2.14 -4.78 -6.84
N LYS A 66 1.89 -6.10 -6.92
CA LYS A 66 0.55 -6.67 -6.76
C LYS A 66 -0.10 -6.31 -5.42
N GLY A 67 0.70 -6.20 -4.37
CA GLY A 67 0.23 -5.76 -3.05
C GLY A 67 -0.33 -4.35 -3.03
N TRP A 68 0.13 -3.46 -3.90
CA TRP A 68 -0.46 -2.13 -4.03
C TRP A 68 -1.77 -2.18 -4.79
N ASP A 69 -1.81 -2.85 -5.94
CA ASP A 69 -3.04 -2.99 -6.72
C ASP A 69 -4.18 -3.56 -5.87
N GLU A 70 -3.94 -4.68 -5.18
CA GLU A 70 -4.96 -5.30 -4.33
C GLU A 70 -5.19 -4.54 -3.00
N GLY A 71 -4.16 -3.93 -2.42
CA GLY A 71 -4.28 -3.20 -1.16
C GLY A 71 -5.06 -1.89 -1.29
N ILE A 72 -4.93 -1.22 -2.45
CA ILE A 72 -5.55 0.08 -2.72
C ILE A 72 -6.92 -0.08 -3.36
N VAL A 73 -7.08 -0.92 -4.39
CA VAL A 73 -8.40 -1.16 -5.01
C VAL A 73 -9.28 -2.05 -4.11
N GLY A 74 -8.65 -2.94 -3.35
CA GLY A 74 -9.35 -3.99 -2.62
C GLY A 74 -9.54 -5.25 -3.47
N THR A 75 -10.06 -6.27 -2.81
CA THR A 75 -10.41 -7.55 -3.41
C THR A 75 -11.83 -7.93 -2.98
N THR A 76 -12.36 -9.02 -3.52
CA THR A 76 -13.67 -9.57 -3.08
C THR A 76 -13.71 -9.87 -1.58
N THR A 77 -12.56 -10.08 -0.94
CA THR A 77 -12.47 -10.44 0.48
C THR A 77 -12.01 -9.30 1.39
N ARG A 78 -11.49 -8.20 0.83
CA ARG A 78 -10.91 -7.09 1.60
C ARG A 78 -11.27 -5.75 0.96
N PRO A 79 -11.83 -4.80 1.72
CA PRO A 79 -12.15 -3.49 1.18
C PRO A 79 -10.87 -2.75 0.74
N GLY A 80 -10.99 -2.01 -0.36
CA GLY A 80 -9.95 -1.10 -0.83
C GLY A 80 -9.74 0.06 0.11
N MET A 81 -8.81 0.94 -0.25
CA MET A 81 -8.64 2.22 0.43
C MET A 81 -9.68 3.22 -0.06
N SER A 82 -10.05 4.17 0.80
CA SER A 82 -10.85 5.32 0.40
C SER A 82 -10.01 6.59 0.32
N LEU A 83 -10.50 7.61 -0.39
CA LEU A 83 -9.79 8.89 -0.52
C LEU A 83 -9.48 9.48 0.86
N GLY A 84 -8.22 9.87 1.06
CA GLY A 84 -7.72 10.42 2.31
C GLY A 84 -7.33 9.39 3.39
N GLU A 85 -7.52 8.09 3.13
CA GLU A 85 -7.13 7.03 4.04
C GLU A 85 -5.61 6.95 4.18
N LYS A 86 -5.14 6.75 5.42
CA LYS A 86 -3.74 6.41 5.71
C LYS A 86 -3.70 5.00 6.29
N ALA A 87 -2.99 4.10 5.63
CA ALA A 87 -2.86 2.72 6.08
C ALA A 87 -1.40 2.24 5.98
N THR A 88 -1.07 1.21 6.75
CA THR A 88 0.14 0.40 6.56
C THR A 88 -0.23 -0.85 5.78
N LEU A 89 0.41 -1.06 4.63
CA LEU A 89 0.29 -2.28 3.83
C LEU A 89 1.49 -3.18 4.14
N THR A 90 1.24 -4.36 4.72
CA THR A 90 2.26 -5.39 4.90
C THR A 90 2.16 -6.36 3.73
N ILE A 91 3.19 -6.39 2.90
CA ILE A 91 3.17 -7.07 1.61
C ILE A 91 4.18 -8.21 1.65
N SER A 92 3.72 -9.44 1.40
CA SER A 92 4.63 -10.59 1.30
C SER A 92 5.49 -10.50 0.02
N PRO A 93 6.65 -11.19 -0.02
CA PRO A 93 7.59 -11.04 -1.13
C PRO A 93 6.98 -11.31 -2.51
N ASP A 94 6.15 -12.34 -2.66
CA ASP A 94 5.43 -12.71 -3.88
C ASP A 94 4.44 -11.64 -4.39
N TYR A 95 3.96 -10.76 -3.51
CA TYR A 95 3.13 -9.61 -3.85
C TYR A 95 3.93 -8.30 -3.92
N GLY A 96 5.19 -8.33 -3.51
CA GLY A 96 6.16 -7.25 -3.63
C GLY A 96 7.01 -7.43 -4.89
N TYR A 97 8.29 -7.74 -4.69
CA TYR A 97 9.28 -7.86 -5.77
C TYR A 97 9.75 -9.30 -6.04
N GLY A 98 9.13 -10.29 -5.41
CA GLY A 98 9.49 -11.70 -5.50
C GLY A 98 10.76 -12.06 -4.74
N ALA A 99 11.37 -13.18 -5.11
CA ALA A 99 12.71 -13.55 -4.66
C ALA A 99 13.73 -12.63 -5.35
N ARG A 100 14.10 -11.53 -4.67
CA ARG A 100 15.22 -10.66 -5.04
C ARG A 100 16.20 -10.59 -3.89
#